data_AF-A0A6A4I330-F1
#
_entry.id   AF-A0A6A4I330-F1
#
_cell.length_a   1.000
_cell.length_b   1.000
_cell.length_c   1.000
_cell.angle_alpha   90.00
_cell.angle_beta   90.00
_cell.angle_gamma   90.00
#
_symmetry.space_group_name_H-M   'P 1'
#
loop_
_entity.id
_entity.type
_entity.pdbx_description
1 polymer ?
#
loop_
_entity_poly.entity_id
_entity_poly.type
_entity_poly.pdbx_seq_one_letter_code
_entity_poly.pdbx_strand_id
1 'polypeptide(L)'
;MVIMARIQGRNIAETSPDKIPRTVIDAVRKAINILHSKDYVFGDLRKANVVVCDSGGMLIDFDWCDKEGKATYPLLNPDITWHRDASAGRLIRKEHDSYMLTLLEKDSE
;
A
#
# COMPACT_ATOMS: atom_id res chain seq x y z
N MET A 1 19.28 -3.09 9.35
CA MET A 1 18.86 -4.36 8.73
C MET A 1 17.62 -4.85 9.46
N VAL A 2 16.51 -4.96 8.76
CA VAL A 2 15.26 -5.55 9.28
C VAL A 2 15.12 -6.93 8.66
N ILE A 3 14.86 -7.96 9.47
CA ILE A 3 14.59 -9.31 8.99
C ILE A 3 13.10 -9.57 9.20
N MET A 4 12.39 -9.87 8.12
CA MET A 4 10.98 -10.25 8.14
C MET A 4 10.81 -11.73 7.82
N ALA A 5 9.63 -12.27 8.11
CA ALA A 5 9.30 -13.65 7.74
C ALA A 5 9.45 -13.85 6.22
N ARG A 6 9.99 -15.01 5.83
CA ARG A 6 10.03 -15.39 4.41
C ARG A 6 8.60 -15.67 3.93
N ILE A 7 8.13 -14.87 2.98
CA ILE A 7 6.82 -15.06 2.35
C ILE A 7 7.02 -15.87 1.07
N GLN A 8 6.33 -17.00 0.94
CA GLN A 8 6.22 -17.71 -0.34
C GLN A 8 5.04 -17.09 -1.12
N GLY A 9 5.35 -16.19 -2.05
CA GLY A 9 4.37 -15.45 -2.82
C GLY A 9 5.05 -14.53 -3.84
N ARG A 10 4.26 -13.96 -4.75
CA ARG A 10 4.70 -12.91 -5.68
C ARG A 10 3.91 -11.64 -5.39
N ASN A 11 4.49 -10.48 -5.71
CA ASN A 11 3.74 -9.23 -5.59
C ASN A 11 2.64 -9.15 -6.66
N ILE A 12 1.65 -8.27 -6.47
CA ILE A 12 0.53 -8.16 -7.42
C ILE A 12 1.03 -7.78 -8.82
N ALA A 13 2.05 -6.92 -8.90
CA ALA A 13 2.62 -6.47 -10.18
C ALA A 13 3.17 -7.65 -11.04
N GLU A 14 3.61 -8.73 -10.40
CA GLU A 14 4.16 -9.92 -11.04
C GLU A 14 3.16 -11.06 -11.24
N THR A 15 2.08 -11.11 -10.46
CA THR A 15 1.19 -12.30 -10.41
C THR A 15 -0.04 -12.15 -11.30
N SER A 16 -0.62 -10.95 -11.33
CA SER A 16 -1.81 -10.63 -12.13
C SER A 16 -1.81 -9.15 -12.49
N PRO A 17 -1.22 -8.74 -13.64
CA PRO A 17 -1.19 -7.33 -14.02
C PRO A 17 -2.61 -6.75 -14.19
N ASP A 18 -3.56 -7.58 -14.66
CA ASP A 18 -4.87 -7.11 -15.13
C ASP A 18 -6.02 -7.29 -14.13
N LYS A 19 -5.96 -8.28 -13.22
CA LYS A 19 -7.07 -8.56 -12.27
C LYS A 19 -6.59 -9.07 -10.92
N ILE A 20 -6.96 -8.37 -9.85
CA ILE A 20 -6.60 -8.69 -8.47
C ILE A 20 -7.76 -9.47 -7.83
N PRO A 21 -7.51 -10.65 -7.23
CA PRO A 21 -8.56 -11.38 -6.51
C PRO A 21 -9.17 -10.54 -5.38
N ARG A 22 -10.51 -10.52 -5.26
CA ARG A 22 -11.21 -9.82 -4.16
C ARG A 22 -10.67 -10.15 -2.76
N THR A 23 -10.33 -11.41 -2.51
CA THR A 23 -9.78 -11.85 -1.22
C THR A 23 -8.47 -11.13 -0.86
N VAL A 24 -7.66 -10.80 -1.87
CA VAL A 24 -6.42 -10.04 -1.70
C VAL A 24 -6.75 -8.59 -1.34
N ILE A 25 -7.68 -7.96 -2.07
CA ILE A 25 -8.09 -6.58 -1.82
C ILE A 25 -8.77 -6.41 -0.46
N ASP A 26 -9.62 -7.35 -0.06
CA ASP A 26 -10.28 -7.33 1.24
C ASP A 26 -9.27 -7.42 2.39
N ALA A 27 -8.22 -8.24 2.22
CA ALA A 27 -7.13 -8.32 3.18
C ALA A 27 -6.31 -7.02 3.24
N VAL A 28 -6.00 -6.41 2.09
CA VAL A 28 -5.31 -5.11 2.01
C VAL A 28 -6.14 -4.01 2.67
N ARG A 29 -7.44 -3.91 2.36
CA ARG A 29 -8.37 -2.96 2.99
C ARG A 29 -8.39 -3.14 4.50
N LYS A 30 -8.46 -4.38 4.97
CA LYS A 30 -8.40 -4.68 6.41
C LYS A 30 -7.08 -4.24 7.04
N ALA A 31 -5.95 -4.47 6.38
CA ALA A 31 -4.63 -4.04 6.88
C ALA A 31 -4.53 -2.51 6.97
N ILE A 32 -4.96 -1.77 5.95
CA ILE A 32 -4.99 -0.31 5.95
C ILE A 32 -5.90 0.22 7.07
N ASN A 33 -7.10 -0.35 7.24
CA ASN A 33 -8.00 0.04 8.33
C ASN A 33 -7.37 -0.20 9.72
N ILE A 34 -6.62 -1.28 9.89
CA ILE A 34 -5.88 -1.54 11.15
C ILE A 34 -4.82 -0.46 11.40
N LEU A 35 -4.05 -0.08 10.39
CA LEU A 35 -3.06 1.01 10.50
C LEU A 35 -3.74 2.33 10.85
N HIS A 36 -4.78 2.71 10.10
CA HIS A 36 -5.50 3.97 10.28
C HIS A 36 -6.17 4.06 11.66
N SER A 37 -6.75 2.96 12.16
CA SER A 37 -7.34 2.89 13.51
C SER A 37 -6.33 3.15 14.64
N LYS A 38 -5.05 2.99 14.33
CA LYS A 38 -3.92 3.25 15.24
C LYS A 38 -3.16 4.52 14.84
N ASP A 39 -3.75 5.39 14.03
CA ASP A 39 -3.16 6.63 13.52
C ASP A 39 -1.87 6.46 12.72
N TYR A 40 -1.65 5.29 12.11
CA TYR A 40 -0.57 5.11 11.15
C TYR A 40 -1.06 5.35 9.74
N VAL A 41 -0.19 5.90 8.91
CA VAL A 41 -0.30 5.96 7.45
C VAL A 41 0.72 5.02 6.85
N PHE A 42 0.41 4.36 5.73
CA PHE A 42 1.32 3.43 5.07
C PHE A 42 2.24 4.14 4.07
N GLY A 43 1.69 5.06 3.29
CA GLY A 43 2.44 5.98 2.43
C GLY A 43 2.73 5.45 1.03
N ASP A 44 3.26 4.23 0.91
CA ASP A 44 3.66 3.62 -0.37
C ASP A 44 2.74 2.44 -0.78
N LEU A 45 1.42 2.63 -0.70
CA LEU A 45 0.46 1.58 -1.07
C LEU A 45 0.40 1.46 -2.60
N ARG A 46 0.90 0.35 -3.14
CA ARG A 46 0.88 0.05 -4.59
C ARG A 46 1.02 -1.45 -4.85
N LYS A 47 0.72 -1.89 -6.08
CA LYS A 47 0.83 -3.31 -6.50
C LYS A 47 2.17 -3.95 -6.15
N ALA A 48 3.27 -3.19 -6.23
CA ALA A 48 4.61 -3.67 -5.91
C ALA A 48 4.80 -3.98 -4.41
N ASN A 49 4.09 -3.28 -3.53
CA ASN A 49 4.21 -3.40 -2.07
C ASN A 49 3.09 -4.25 -1.46
N VAL A 50 2.40 -5.03 -2.29
CA VAL A 50 1.41 -6.02 -1.87
C VAL A 50 1.81 -7.39 -2.40
N VAL A 51 2.01 -8.35 -1.50
CA VAL A 51 2.30 -9.75 -1.82
C VAL A 51 1.02 -10.58 -1.75
N VAL A 52 0.80 -11.40 -2.77
CA VAL A 52 -0.26 -12.42 -2.77
C VAL A 52 0.28 -13.67 -2.08
N CYS A 53 -0.41 -14.08 -1.02
CA CYS A 53 -0.13 -15.30 -0.25
C CYS A 53 -1.40 -16.13 -0.07
N ASP A 54 -1.27 -17.36 0.42
CA ASP A 54 -2.41 -18.28 0.58
C ASP A 54 -3.54 -17.71 1.45
N SER A 55 -3.21 -16.83 2.40
CA SER A 55 -4.18 -16.15 3.27
C SER A 55 -4.74 -14.83 2.71
N GLY A 56 -4.38 -14.44 1.48
CA GLY A 56 -4.81 -13.21 0.82
C GLY A 56 -3.67 -12.22 0.56
N GLY A 57 -3.94 -10.93 0.71
CA GLY A 57 -2.99 -9.85 0.46
C GLY A 57 -2.21 -9.45 1.72
N MET A 58 -0.91 -9.19 1.56
CA MET A 58 -0.03 -8.75 2.64
C MET A 58 0.75 -7.50 2.22
N LEU A 59 0.78 -6.49 3.08
CA LEU A 59 1.60 -5.28 2.90
C LEU A 59 3.07 -5.58 3.23
N ILE A 60 3.99 -5.07 2.41
CA ILE A 60 5.44 -5.09 2.63
C ILE A 60 6.02 -3.69 2.39
N ASP A 61 7.29 -3.47 2.75
CA ASP A 61 7.96 -2.17 2.59
C ASP A 61 7.29 -1.05 3.41
N PHE A 62 7.63 -1.01 4.70
CA PHE A 62 7.06 -0.08 5.69
C PHE A 62 7.94 1.16 5.91
N ASP A 63 8.90 1.45 5.03
CA ASP A 63 9.88 2.51 5.26
C ASP A 63 9.26 3.91 5.36
N TRP A 64 8.08 4.12 4.76
CA TRP A 64 7.33 5.39 4.84
C TRP A 64 6.20 5.37 5.88
N CYS A 65 5.98 4.22 6.51
CA CYS A 65 4.90 4.05 7.46
C CYS A 65 5.25 4.71 8.80
N ASP A 66 4.43 5.66 9.23
CA ASP A 66 4.56 6.32 10.53
C ASP A 66 3.20 6.84 10.99
N LYS A 67 3.15 7.47 12.15
CA LYS A 67 1.98 8.21 12.61
C LYS A 67 1.62 9.31 11.62
N GLU A 68 0.33 9.49 11.40
CA GLU A 68 -0.20 10.60 10.62
C GLU A 68 0.37 11.94 11.13
N GLY A 69 0.84 12.77 10.20
CA GLY A 69 1.47 14.05 10.52
C GLY A 69 2.95 13.98 10.89
N LYS A 70 3.59 12.80 10.85
CA LYS A 70 5.04 12.66 11.09
C LYS A 70 5.85 12.41 9.82
N ALA A 71 5.45 11.43 9.01
CA ALA A 71 6.16 11.10 7.78
C ALA A 71 5.88 12.11 6.68
N THR A 72 6.89 12.42 5.88
CA THR A 72 6.79 13.20 4.64
C THR A 72 7.23 12.37 3.45
N TYR A 73 6.66 12.65 2.28
CA TYR A 73 7.09 11.98 1.06
C TYR A 73 8.50 12.41 0.65
N PRO A 74 9.36 11.48 0.22
CA PRO A 74 10.58 11.81 -0.50
C PRO A 74 10.23 12.30 -1.91
N LEU A 75 11.22 12.37 -2.81
CA LEU A 75 10.94 12.53 -4.23
C LEU A 75 10.06 11.37 -4.71
N LEU A 76 8.92 11.71 -5.31
CA LEU A 76 7.96 10.75 -5.83
C LEU A 76 8.29 10.39 -7.27
N ASN A 77 8.09 9.12 -7.63
CA ASN A 77 8.17 8.69 -9.01
C ASN A 77 7.00 9.30 -9.81
N PRO A 78 7.26 10.11 -10.87
CA PRO A 78 6.21 10.75 -11.67
C PRO A 78 5.37 9.76 -12.49
N ASP A 79 5.86 8.53 -12.72
CA ASP A 79 5.13 7.51 -13.49
C ASP A 79 4.03 6.81 -12.66
N ILE A 80 3.93 7.11 -11.37
CA ILE A 80 2.90 6.58 -10.48
C ILE A 80 1.80 7.62 -10.32
N THR A 81 0.56 7.18 -10.47
CA THR A 81 -0.63 8.00 -10.21
C THR A 81 -0.83 8.17 -8.70
N TRP A 82 -0.13 9.15 -8.10
CA TRP A 82 -0.28 9.51 -6.70
C TRP A 82 -1.56 10.32 -6.44
N HIS A 83 -1.95 10.42 -5.17
CA HIS A 83 -2.96 11.39 -4.75
C HIS A 83 -2.52 12.81 -5.12
N ARG A 84 -3.45 13.68 -5.57
CA ARG A 84 -3.13 15.03 -6.08
C ARG A 84 -2.36 15.92 -5.09
N ASP A 85 -2.54 15.68 -3.80
CA ASP A 85 -1.89 16.43 -2.71
C ASP A 85 -0.58 15.78 -2.22
N ALA A 86 -0.26 14.58 -2.73
CA ALA A 86 1.00 13.90 -2.47
C ALA A 86 2.11 14.52 -3.34
N SER A 87 3.13 15.05 -2.69
CA SER A 87 4.32 15.60 -3.34
C SER A 87 5.50 15.60 -2.37
N ALA A 88 6.72 15.73 -2.90
CA ALA A 88 7.93 15.72 -2.10
C ALA A 88 7.89 16.75 -0.96
N GLY A 89 8.27 16.34 0.24
CA GLY A 89 8.24 17.15 1.46
C GLY A 89 6.85 17.37 2.07
N ARG A 90 5.76 16.90 1.44
CA ARG A 90 4.42 16.95 2.04
C ARG A 90 4.21 15.79 3.00
N LEU A 91 3.42 16.05 4.04
CA LEU A 91 3.01 15.02 4.99
C LEU A 91 2.21 13.92 4.30
N ILE A 92 2.51 12.68 4.68
CA ILE A 92 1.71 11.52 4.30
C ILE A 92 0.45 11.51 5.18
N ARG A 93 -0.71 11.32 4.56
CA ARG A 93 -2.03 11.36 5.22
C ARG A 93 -2.84 10.12 4.89
N LYS A 94 -3.83 9.80 5.73
CA LYS A 94 -4.71 8.63 5.52
C LYS A 94 -5.47 8.68 4.21
N GLU A 95 -5.79 9.88 3.70
CA GLU A 95 -6.44 10.06 2.40
C GLU A 95 -5.56 9.60 1.24
N HIS A 96 -4.23 9.66 1.37
CA HIS A 96 -3.31 9.17 0.35
C HIS A 96 -3.38 7.65 0.24
N ASP A 97 -3.35 6.94 1.37
CA ASP A 97 -3.54 5.48 1.40
C ASP A 97 -4.91 5.11 0.85
N SER A 98 -5.96 5.84 1.25
CA SER A 98 -7.33 5.62 0.79
C SER A 98 -7.43 5.76 -0.72
N TYR A 99 -6.82 6.80 -1.29
CA TYR A 99 -6.76 7.01 -2.73
C TYR A 99 -6.07 5.84 -3.45
N MET A 100 -4.89 5.45 -3.00
CA MET A 100 -4.15 4.32 -3.59
C MET A 100 -4.94 3.01 -3.48
N LEU A 101 -5.67 2.81 -2.37
CA LEU A 101 -6.55 1.67 -2.19
C LEU A 101 -7.67 1.66 -3.23
N THR A 102 -8.30 2.82 -3.53
CA THR A 102 -9.33 2.87 -4.58
C THR A 102 -8.77 2.52 -5.97
N LEU A 103 -7.50 2.80 -6.24
CA LEU A 103 -6.86 2.38 -7.49
C LEU A 103 -6.71 0.86 -7.55
N LEU A 104 -6.30 0.22 -6.45
CA LEU A 104 -6.23 -1.24 -6.35
C LEU A 104 -7.61 -1.90 -6.45
N GLU A 105 -8.65 -1.30 -5.86
CA GLU A 105 -10.03 -1.79 -5.93
C GLU A 105 -10.60 -1.75 -7.35
N LYS A 106 -10.23 -0.76 -8.17
CA LYS A 106 -10.64 -0.69 -9.58
C LYS A 106 -10.10 -1.84 -10.41
N ASP A 107 -8.95 -2.37 -10.02
CA ASP A 107 -8.30 -3.50 -10.68
C ASP A 107 -8.76 -4.86 -10.10
N SER A 108 -9.77 -4.86 -9.22
CA SER A 108 -10.28 -6.07 -8.57
C SER A 108 -11.38 -6.78 -9.38
N GLU A 109 -11.39 -8.11 -9.35
CA GLU A 109 -12.42 -8.96 -9.99
C GLU A 109 -13.44 -9.51 -9.00
#